data_AF-A0A553FSN0-F1
#
_entry.id   AF-A0A553FSN0-F1
#
_cell.length_a   1.000
_cell.length_b   1.000
_cell.length_c   1.000
_cell.angle_alpha   90.00
_cell.angle_beta   90.00
_cell.angle_gamma   90.00
#
_symmetry.space_group_name_H-M   'P 1'
#
loop_
_entity.id
_entity.type
_entity.pdbx_description
1 polymer ?
#
loop_
_entity_poly.entity_id
_entity_poly.type
_entity_poly.pdbx_seq_one_letter_code
_entity_poly.pdbx_strand_id
1 'polypeptide(L)'
;MTEQERLQALETRVSELESQVAQLLQTLGHAPSRPSPADTPPPANVHSERRSPEEKIALFMDYFAGRTDVYAVARNTAEKKAWYPASNGYYDRRNPDLKPLTPKVIEGHLRRDNRFHVGLYPLCTDDSCRLLVCDFDDDDFKQAARAYADECKNHGLDPLIEVSRSGNGAHVWVFFDEPIPASLARSVGIGLLAKASPDSYFSSFDRFFPSQDTLPAKGRGFGNLIALPLAGHHRSEGTTVFVDSEFQAFPDQFDALARTKKSTLSELKRIYAALQPDPETSLPQAPTRAELKRLKTSGKVQVTHDSHVHVNLSGVDATTRTALRHQGAIANPQFYINRPSVSPRSALHGSSYVLTRRTRSSRSTAARSMTSSKS
;
A
#
# COMPACT_ATOMS: atom_id res chain seq x y z
N MET A 1 19.12 24.85 43.82
CA MET A 1 19.58 23.47 43.56
C MET A 1 20.16 23.44 42.15
N THR A 2 21.46 23.21 42.00
CA THR A 2 22.15 23.18 40.71
C THR A 2 21.83 21.88 39.96
N GLU A 3 22.10 21.83 38.65
CA GLU A 3 21.89 20.61 37.86
C GLU A 3 22.79 19.46 38.33
N GLN A 4 23.98 19.77 38.88
CA GLN A 4 24.86 18.78 39.51
C GLN A 4 24.26 18.19 40.79
N GLU A 5 23.63 19.02 41.64
CA GLU A 5 22.93 18.54 42.84
C GLU A 5 21.72 17.66 42.48
N ARG A 6 21.05 17.94 41.36
CA ARG A 6 19.97 17.09 40.82
C ARG A 6 20.48 15.75 40.32
N LEU A 7 21.61 15.73 39.61
CA LEU A 7 22.22 14.49 39.12
C LEU A 7 22.65 13.60 40.29
N GLN A 8 23.33 14.17 41.28
CA GLN A 8 23.77 13.43 42.46
C GLN A 8 22.60 12.88 43.29
N ALA A 9 21.51 13.64 43.39
CA ALA A 9 20.28 13.16 44.03
C ALA A 9 19.63 11.99 43.27
N LEU A 10 19.65 12.02 41.93
CA LEU A 10 19.14 10.93 41.09
C LEU A 10 20.02 9.68 41.18
N GLU A 11 21.34 9.82 41.17
CA GLU A 11 22.29 8.71 41.34
C GLU A 11 22.11 8.02 42.70
N THR A 12 21.95 8.82 43.76
CA THR A 12 21.64 8.30 45.10
C THR A 12 20.32 7.53 45.10
N ARG A 13 19.29 8.07 44.42
CA ARG A 13 17.97 7.43 44.35
C ARG A 13 17.99 6.12 43.56
N VAL A 14 18.78 6.04 42.49
CA VAL A 14 18.95 4.80 41.71
C VAL A 14 19.61 3.73 42.60
N SER A 15 20.68 4.08 43.32
CA SER A 15 21.35 3.15 44.23
C SER A 15 20.44 2.63 45.36
N GLU A 16 19.60 3.51 45.93
CA GLU A 16 18.59 3.10 46.93
C GLU A 16 17.56 2.13 46.36
N LEU A 17 17.05 2.39 45.14
CA LEU A 17 16.06 1.54 44.49
C LEU A 17 16.64 0.17 44.13
N GLU A 18 17.88 0.13 43.67
CA GLU A 18 18.61 -1.12 43.41
C GLU A 18 18.76 -1.96 44.68
N SER A 19 19.09 -1.32 45.81
CA SER A 19 19.16 -1.99 47.11
C SER A 19 17.78 -2.51 47.56
N GLN A 20 16.70 -1.76 47.33
CA GLN A 20 15.33 -2.19 47.67
C GLN A 20 14.89 -3.37 46.81
N VAL A 21 15.20 -3.37 45.52
CA VAL A 21 14.94 -4.49 44.61
C VAL A 21 15.71 -5.73 45.07
N ALA A 22 16.98 -5.59 45.43
CA ALA A 22 17.79 -6.71 45.94
C ALA A 22 17.20 -7.33 47.23
N GLN A 23 16.71 -6.49 48.15
CA GLN A 23 16.05 -6.96 49.39
C GLN A 23 14.70 -7.62 49.10
N LEU A 24 13.90 -7.09 48.17
CA LEU A 24 12.62 -7.68 47.77
C LEU A 24 12.82 -9.04 47.10
N LEU A 25 13.84 -9.19 46.25
CA LEU A 25 14.17 -10.45 45.60
C LEU A 25 14.63 -11.53 46.62
N GLN A 26 15.40 -11.14 47.64
CA GLN A 26 15.73 -12.03 48.77
C GLN A 26 14.50 -12.43 49.57
N THR A 27 13.57 -11.49 49.81
CA THR A 27 12.33 -11.74 50.57
C THR A 27 11.38 -12.69 49.83
N LEU A 28 11.38 -12.65 48.49
CA LEU A 28 10.57 -13.51 47.63
C LEU A 28 11.18 -14.91 47.42
N GLY A 29 12.25 -15.29 48.12
CA GLY A 29 12.85 -16.62 48.05
C GLY A 29 13.48 -16.98 46.71
N HIS A 30 13.75 -15.98 45.85
CA HIS A 30 14.43 -16.18 44.58
C HIS A 30 15.94 -16.02 44.81
N ALA A 31 16.69 -17.12 44.74
CA ALA A 31 18.14 -17.07 44.79
C ALA A 31 18.68 -16.24 43.60
N PRO A 32 19.64 -15.33 43.80
CA PRO A 32 20.24 -14.60 42.70
C PRO A 32 21.11 -15.54 41.88
N SER A 33 20.58 -16.00 40.74
CA SER A 33 21.34 -16.68 39.70
C SER A 33 22.36 -15.69 39.13
N ARG A 34 23.63 -15.87 39.44
CA ARG A 34 24.73 -15.14 38.78
C ARG A 34 24.79 -15.62 37.32
N PRO A 35 24.59 -14.76 36.30
CA PRO A 35 24.64 -15.20 34.91
C PRO A 35 26.08 -15.55 34.52
N SER A 36 26.26 -16.73 33.92
CA SER A 36 27.48 -17.11 33.20
C SER A 36 27.68 -16.20 31.98
N PRO A 37 28.92 -15.93 31.53
CA PRO A 37 29.21 -15.02 30.41
C PRO A 37 28.62 -15.43 29.06
N ALA A 38 28.02 -16.63 28.98
CA ALA A 38 27.46 -17.20 27.76
C ALA A 38 25.94 -16.95 27.57
N ASP A 39 25.24 -16.40 28.59
CA ASP A 39 23.80 -16.09 28.51
C ASP A 39 23.51 -14.61 28.76
N THR A 40 24.39 -13.73 28.30
CA THR A 40 24.05 -12.31 28.17
C THR A 40 23.12 -12.18 26.97
N PRO A 41 21.81 -11.88 27.10
CA PRO A 41 21.09 -11.33 25.95
C PRO A 41 21.88 -10.09 25.54
N PRO A 42 22.22 -9.92 24.25
CA PRO A 42 22.97 -8.76 23.82
C PRO A 42 22.28 -7.50 24.36
N PRO A 43 23.02 -6.50 24.86
CA PRO A 43 22.41 -5.28 25.39
C PRO A 43 21.41 -4.77 24.36
N ALA A 44 20.12 -4.87 24.70
CA ALA A 44 19.09 -4.21 23.94
C ALA A 44 19.38 -2.71 24.03
N ASN A 45 19.69 -2.10 22.89
CA ASN A 45 20.09 -0.70 22.66
C ASN A 45 21.59 -0.39 22.54
N VAL A 46 22.28 -0.99 21.56
CA VAL A 46 23.50 -0.38 20.98
C VAL A 46 23.22 0.28 19.62
N HIS A 47 22.02 0.14 19.06
CA HIS A 47 21.69 0.70 17.75
C HIS A 47 20.73 1.90 17.78
N SER A 48 20.03 2.15 18.89
CA SER A 48 19.04 3.24 18.97
C SER A 48 19.63 4.65 19.20
N GLU A 49 20.96 4.76 19.38
CA GLU A 49 21.67 6.01 19.71
C GLU A 49 22.01 6.91 18.51
N ARG A 50 21.86 6.45 17.26
CA ARG A 50 22.32 7.24 16.10
C ARG A 50 21.47 8.46 15.77
N ARG A 51 20.23 8.51 16.25
CA ARG A 51 19.28 9.60 15.93
C ARG A 51 18.50 10.05 17.15
N SER A 52 18.40 11.35 17.34
CA SER A 52 17.53 11.95 18.35
C SER A 52 16.05 11.64 18.05
N PRO A 53 15.14 11.78 19.03
CA PRO A 53 13.70 11.65 18.80
C PRO A 53 13.20 12.57 17.66
N GLU A 54 13.69 13.81 17.61
CA GLU A 54 13.33 14.81 16.61
C GLU A 54 13.79 14.40 15.21
N GLU A 55 15.02 13.87 15.08
CA GLU A 55 15.54 13.36 13.82
C GLU A 55 14.77 12.14 13.32
N LYS A 56 14.34 11.25 14.24
CA LYS A 56 13.49 10.10 13.91
C LYS A 56 12.11 10.56 13.40
N ILE A 57 11.51 11.55 14.05
CA ILE A 57 10.22 12.12 13.63
C ILE A 57 10.35 12.80 12.25
N ALA A 58 11.40 13.60 12.05
CA ALA A 58 11.66 14.27 10.78
C ALA A 58 11.85 13.26 9.64
N LEU A 59 12.68 12.23 9.85
CA LEU A 59 12.88 11.14 8.89
C LEU A 59 11.56 10.42 8.56
N PHE A 60 10.77 10.11 9.59
CA PHE A 60 9.49 9.44 9.41
C PHE A 60 8.53 10.29 8.55
N MET A 61 8.40 11.58 8.86
CA MET A 61 7.55 12.50 8.09
C MET A 61 8.05 12.72 6.65
N ASP A 62 9.35 12.64 6.42
CA ASP A 62 9.96 12.75 5.09
C ASP A 62 9.66 11.53 4.20
N TYR A 63 9.61 10.32 4.77
CA TYR A 63 9.24 9.10 4.02
C TYR A 63 7.73 8.93 3.89
N PHE A 64 6.98 9.13 4.96
CA PHE A 64 5.52 8.96 4.99
C PHE A 64 4.79 10.26 4.64
N ALA A 65 5.14 10.82 3.49
CA ALA A 65 4.60 12.10 3.01
C ALA A 65 3.28 11.92 2.24
N GLY A 66 2.30 12.74 2.59
CA GLY A 66 0.97 12.79 1.98
C GLY A 66 0.25 14.06 2.42
N ARG A 67 -1.06 13.98 2.68
CA ARG A 67 -1.83 15.12 3.23
C ARG A 67 -1.31 15.52 4.61
N THR A 68 -1.02 16.81 4.78
CA THR A 68 -0.55 17.40 6.05
C THR A 68 -1.67 18.14 6.79
N ASP A 69 -2.72 18.54 6.09
CA ASP A 69 -3.89 19.22 6.64
C ASP A 69 -4.85 18.28 7.38
N VAL A 70 -4.70 16.96 7.21
CA VAL A 70 -5.50 15.95 7.88
C VAL A 70 -4.78 14.62 8.03
N TYR A 71 -4.97 13.95 9.17
CA TYR A 71 -4.59 12.55 9.38
C TYR A 71 -5.81 11.69 9.72
N ALA A 72 -5.67 10.37 9.68
CA ALA A 72 -6.71 9.43 10.06
C ALA A 72 -6.47 8.84 11.46
N VAL A 73 -7.55 8.55 12.18
CA VAL A 73 -7.51 7.84 13.48
C VAL A 73 -8.45 6.65 13.47
N ALA A 74 -8.03 5.56 14.09
CA ALA A 74 -8.91 4.45 14.38
C ALA A 74 -9.82 4.84 15.57
N ARG A 75 -11.13 4.78 15.38
CA ARG A 75 -12.11 4.84 16.47
C ARG A 75 -12.71 3.44 16.67
N ASN A 76 -12.73 3.01 17.92
CA ASN A 76 -13.46 1.82 18.33
C ASN A 76 -14.82 2.30 18.85
N THR A 77 -15.90 2.02 18.14
CA THR A 77 -17.24 2.06 18.73
C THR A 77 -17.58 0.67 19.28
N ALA A 78 -18.63 0.57 20.10
CA ALA A 78 -19.08 -0.71 20.66
C ALA A 78 -19.40 -1.77 19.58
N GLU A 79 -19.64 -1.34 18.34
CA GLU A 79 -20.11 -2.19 17.25
C GLU A 79 -19.05 -2.43 16.16
N LYS A 80 -18.15 -1.46 15.90
CA LYS A 80 -17.12 -1.57 14.84
C LYS A 80 -15.85 -0.77 15.13
N LYS A 81 -14.71 -1.30 14.66
CA LYS A 81 -13.46 -0.55 14.52
C LYS A 81 -13.40 0.06 13.12
N ALA A 82 -13.38 1.39 13.04
CA ALA A 82 -13.35 2.10 11.77
C ALA A 82 -12.38 3.29 11.81
N TRP A 83 -11.85 3.65 10.64
CA TRP A 83 -10.95 4.79 10.47
C TRP A 83 -11.71 6.03 10.05
N TYR A 84 -11.35 7.17 10.64
CA TYR A 84 -11.99 8.45 10.37
C TYR A 84 -10.96 9.57 10.22
N PRO A 85 -11.27 10.62 9.42
CA PRO A 85 -10.51 11.84 9.44
C PRO A 85 -10.48 12.45 10.85
N ALA A 86 -9.29 12.79 11.33
CA ALA A 86 -9.12 13.44 12.61
C ALA A 86 -9.73 14.85 12.55
N SER A 87 -10.64 15.13 13.47
CA SER A 87 -11.37 16.40 13.56
C SER A 87 -11.58 16.81 15.02
N ASN A 88 -11.81 18.09 15.25
CA ASN A 88 -12.31 18.61 16.52
C ASN A 88 -13.79 18.24 16.65
N GLY A 89 -14.07 17.14 17.35
CA GLY A 89 -15.43 16.61 17.51
C GLY A 89 -15.78 15.51 16.51
N TYR A 90 -17.03 15.53 16.03
CA TYR A 90 -17.50 14.60 15.00
C TYR A 90 -17.17 15.16 13.61
N TYR A 91 -16.69 14.28 12.73
CA TYR A 91 -16.39 14.66 11.35
C TYR A 91 -17.67 15.04 10.60
N ASP A 92 -17.76 16.31 10.20
CA ASP A 92 -18.76 16.80 9.24
C ASP A 92 -18.09 17.06 7.88
N ARG A 93 -18.55 16.34 6.86
CA ARG A 93 -18.04 16.50 5.48
C ARG A 93 -18.32 17.88 4.87
N ARG A 94 -19.28 18.64 5.42
CA ARG A 94 -19.66 19.98 4.92
C ARG A 94 -18.80 21.08 5.52
N ASN A 95 -18.38 20.93 6.77
CA ASN A 95 -17.49 21.85 7.46
C ASN A 95 -16.50 21.07 8.32
N PRO A 96 -15.48 20.46 7.71
CA PRO A 96 -14.60 19.57 8.43
C PRO A 96 -13.60 20.41 9.25
N ASP A 97 -13.78 20.45 10.56
CA ASP A 97 -12.81 21.02 11.50
C ASP A 97 -11.66 20.02 11.71
N LEU A 98 -10.79 19.92 10.70
CA LEU A 98 -9.74 18.89 10.58
C LEU A 98 -8.55 19.18 11.49
N LYS A 99 -7.89 18.10 11.92
CA LYS A 99 -6.62 18.18 12.66
C LYS A 99 -5.45 17.88 11.74
N PRO A 100 -4.45 18.79 11.65
CA PRO A 100 -3.29 18.59 10.80
C PRO A 100 -2.39 17.47 11.34
N LEU A 101 -1.67 16.82 10.42
CA LEU A 101 -0.60 15.87 10.74
C LEU A 101 0.64 16.67 11.15
N THR A 102 0.96 16.65 12.45
CA THR A 102 2.08 17.43 13.03
C THR A 102 3.16 16.51 13.59
N PRO A 103 4.39 17.01 13.81
CA PRO A 103 5.44 16.24 14.49
C PRO A 103 4.99 15.65 15.83
N LYS A 104 4.19 16.38 16.61
CA LYS A 104 3.61 15.91 17.88
C LYS A 104 2.63 14.74 17.71
N VAL A 105 1.87 14.72 16.61
CA VAL A 105 0.98 13.60 16.27
C VAL A 105 1.81 12.36 15.93
N ILE A 106 2.90 12.52 15.17
CA ILE A 106 3.83 11.43 14.84
C ILE A 106 4.60 10.94 16.06
N GLU A 107 5.05 11.83 16.94
CA GLU A 107 5.64 11.46 18.23
C GLU A 107 4.69 10.57 19.02
N GLY A 108 3.42 11.00 19.15
CA GLY A 108 2.38 10.20 19.78
C GLY A 108 2.22 8.84 19.12
N HIS A 109 2.20 8.77 17.79
CA HIS A 109 2.07 7.52 17.06
C HIS A 109 3.20 6.51 17.32
N LEU A 110 4.43 6.99 17.44
CA LEU A 110 5.64 6.17 17.60
C LEU A 110 5.90 5.72 19.05
N ARG A 111 5.26 6.37 20.02
CA ARG A 111 5.41 6.08 21.46
C ARG A 111 4.84 4.70 21.82
N ARG A 112 5.68 3.83 22.39
CA ARG A 112 5.35 2.42 22.70
C ARG A 112 4.26 2.23 23.75
N ASP A 113 4.06 3.22 24.61
CA ASP A 113 3.17 3.19 25.76
C ASP A 113 1.75 3.66 25.47
N ASN A 114 1.40 3.93 24.21
CA ASN A 114 0.05 4.31 23.84
C ASN A 114 -0.51 3.49 22.66
N ARG A 115 -1.84 3.51 22.56
CA ARG A 115 -2.61 2.84 21.50
C ARG A 115 -2.97 3.79 20.35
N PHE A 116 -2.27 4.92 20.23
CA PHE A 116 -2.59 5.94 19.25
C PHE A 116 -2.05 5.54 17.87
N HIS A 117 -2.95 5.03 17.01
CA HIS A 117 -2.61 4.64 15.65
C HIS A 117 -3.08 5.71 14.66
N VAL A 118 -2.12 6.32 13.98
CA VAL A 118 -2.34 7.33 12.94
C VAL A 118 -2.36 6.66 11.57
N GLY A 119 -3.24 7.13 10.69
CA GLY A 119 -3.22 6.81 9.27
C GLY A 119 -2.94 8.04 8.42
N LEU A 120 -2.41 7.80 7.23
CA LEU A 120 -2.02 8.80 6.24
C LEU A 120 -2.98 8.75 5.05
N TYR A 121 -3.31 9.91 4.51
CA TYR A 121 -3.92 10.03 3.18
C TYR A 121 -2.79 10.32 2.16
N PRO A 122 -2.36 9.32 1.35
CA PRO A 122 -1.16 9.45 0.52
C PRO A 122 -1.40 10.24 -0.79
N LEU A 123 -2.65 10.48 -1.18
CA LEU A 123 -2.98 11.28 -2.36
C LEU A 123 -3.08 12.77 -2.00
N CYS A 124 -2.20 13.57 -2.59
CA CYS A 124 -2.14 15.01 -2.42
C CYS A 124 -3.27 15.72 -3.19
N THR A 125 -3.46 17.01 -2.89
CA THR A 125 -4.53 17.83 -3.50
C THR A 125 -4.31 18.15 -4.98
N ASP A 126 -3.10 17.94 -5.48
CA ASP A 126 -2.68 18.10 -6.87
C ASP A 126 -2.59 16.75 -7.61
N ASP A 127 -3.23 15.70 -7.08
CA ASP A 127 -3.24 14.35 -7.63
C ASP A 127 -1.85 13.66 -7.67
N SER A 128 -0.88 14.21 -6.92
CA SER A 128 0.43 13.61 -6.73
C SER A 128 0.50 12.70 -5.48
N CYS A 129 1.54 11.89 -5.38
CA CYS A 129 1.91 11.16 -4.18
C CYS A 129 3.43 11.13 -4.02
N ARG A 130 3.89 10.86 -2.78
CA ARG A 130 5.31 10.71 -2.43
C ARG A 130 5.70 9.27 -2.09
N LEU A 131 4.73 8.36 -2.19
CA LEU A 131 4.89 6.94 -1.94
C LEU A 131 3.84 6.15 -2.72
N LEU A 132 4.14 4.87 -2.92
CA LEU A 132 3.23 3.84 -3.39
C LEU A 132 3.29 2.67 -2.43
N VAL A 133 2.15 2.09 -2.11
CA VAL A 133 2.07 0.89 -1.26
C VAL A 133 1.26 -0.17 -1.95
N CYS A 134 1.78 -1.40 -1.99
CA CYS A 134 1.05 -2.59 -2.41
C CYS A 134 0.64 -3.38 -1.17
N ASP A 135 -0.67 -3.61 -1.02
CA ASP A 135 -1.28 -4.28 0.14
C ASP A 135 -1.53 -5.76 -0.18
N PHE A 136 -1.01 -6.64 0.67
CA PHE A 136 -1.19 -8.09 0.58
C PHE A 136 -1.77 -8.62 1.88
N ASP A 137 -2.91 -9.29 1.83
CA ASP A 137 -3.59 -9.92 2.96
C ASP A 137 -3.76 -11.44 2.69
N ASP A 138 -4.23 -12.21 3.67
CA ASP A 138 -4.56 -13.65 3.52
C ASP A 138 -3.35 -14.60 3.24
N ASP A 139 -3.63 -15.86 2.94
CA ASP A 139 -2.71 -17.00 3.13
C ASP A 139 -1.35 -16.91 2.38
N ASP A 140 -1.29 -16.28 1.20
CA ASP A 140 -0.07 -16.20 0.38
C ASP A 140 0.71 -14.87 0.54
N PHE A 141 0.32 -14.00 1.47
CA PHE A 141 0.83 -12.63 1.56
C PHE A 141 2.36 -12.53 1.60
N LYS A 142 3.04 -13.45 2.30
CA LYS A 142 4.51 -13.44 2.41
C LYS A 142 5.19 -13.73 1.08
N GLN A 143 4.68 -14.72 0.35
CA GLN A 143 5.22 -15.10 -0.95
C GLN A 143 4.97 -13.97 -1.96
N ALA A 144 3.76 -13.43 -1.99
CA ALA A 144 3.37 -12.38 -2.90
C ALA A 144 4.13 -11.07 -2.66
N ALA A 145 4.22 -10.61 -1.40
CA ALA A 145 4.96 -9.41 -1.03
C ALA A 145 6.45 -9.54 -1.36
N ARG A 146 7.07 -10.71 -1.13
CA ARG A 146 8.47 -10.97 -1.51
C ARG A 146 8.65 -10.92 -3.02
N ALA A 147 7.83 -11.65 -3.78
CA ALA A 147 7.93 -11.67 -5.24
C ALA A 147 7.73 -10.28 -5.85
N TYR A 148 6.77 -9.51 -5.34
CA TYR A 148 6.55 -8.13 -5.76
C TYR A 148 7.74 -7.21 -5.41
N ALA A 149 8.28 -7.32 -4.20
CA ALA A 149 9.45 -6.56 -3.78
C ALA A 149 10.70 -6.90 -4.62
N ASP A 150 10.91 -8.17 -4.95
CA ASP A 150 12.03 -8.60 -5.79
C ASP A 150 11.88 -8.06 -7.22
N GLU A 151 10.66 -8.05 -7.77
CA GLU A 151 10.41 -7.46 -9.08
C GLU A 151 10.61 -5.93 -9.10
N CYS A 152 10.24 -5.25 -8.01
CA CYS A 152 10.57 -3.83 -7.84
C CYS A 152 12.10 -3.61 -7.84
N LYS A 153 12.86 -4.44 -7.12
CA LYS A 153 14.34 -4.37 -7.08
C LYS A 153 14.97 -4.65 -8.44
N ASN A 154 14.47 -5.64 -9.19
CA ASN A 154 14.93 -5.95 -10.55
C ASN A 154 14.79 -4.76 -11.51
N HIS A 155 13.84 -3.86 -11.22
CA HIS A 155 13.62 -2.63 -11.97
C HIS A 155 14.25 -1.38 -11.35
N GLY A 156 15.12 -1.55 -10.35
CA GLY A 156 15.93 -0.48 -9.77
C GLY A 156 15.23 0.35 -8.69
N LEU A 157 14.05 -0.09 -8.22
CA LEU A 157 13.39 0.49 -7.06
C LEU A 157 13.95 -0.14 -5.77
N ASP A 158 13.77 0.52 -4.64
CA ASP A 158 14.20 0.02 -3.32
C ASP A 158 12.99 -0.12 -2.38
N PRO A 159 12.21 -1.20 -2.49
CA PRO A 159 11.01 -1.38 -1.70
C PRO A 159 11.33 -1.78 -0.26
N LEU A 160 10.48 -1.35 0.68
CA LEU A 160 10.54 -1.74 2.09
C LEU A 160 9.28 -2.54 2.46
N ILE A 161 9.44 -3.74 3.01
CA ILE A 161 8.32 -4.60 3.41
C ILE A 161 7.99 -4.32 4.88
N GLU A 162 6.71 -4.10 5.19
CA GLU A 162 6.17 -3.97 6.54
C GLU A 162 5.14 -5.08 6.79
N VAL A 163 5.19 -5.72 7.96
CA VAL A 163 4.12 -6.60 8.42
C VAL A 163 2.92 -5.76 8.88
N SER A 164 1.73 -6.06 8.38
CA SER A 164 0.52 -5.30 8.67
C SER A 164 0.16 -5.33 10.16
N ARG A 165 -0.78 -4.47 10.56
CA ARG A 165 -1.27 -4.38 11.93
C ARG A 165 -1.83 -5.70 12.49
N SER A 166 -2.42 -6.55 11.65
CA SER A 166 -2.98 -7.84 12.09
C SER A 166 -1.93 -8.93 12.24
N GLY A 167 -0.75 -8.76 11.63
CA GLY A 167 0.24 -9.81 11.45
C GLY A 167 -0.06 -10.79 10.31
N ASN A 168 -1.24 -10.69 9.69
CA ASN A 168 -1.73 -11.59 8.63
C ASN A 168 -1.75 -10.90 7.25
N GLY A 169 -0.85 -9.96 7.05
CA GLY A 169 -0.70 -9.23 5.80
C GLY A 169 0.62 -8.49 5.78
N ALA A 170 0.95 -7.90 4.64
CA ALA A 170 2.14 -7.10 4.44
C ALA A 170 1.88 -5.94 3.48
N HIS A 171 2.55 -4.82 3.77
CA HIS A 171 2.61 -3.67 2.89
C HIS A 171 3.99 -3.59 2.26
N VAL A 172 4.05 -3.45 0.94
CA VAL A 172 5.30 -3.19 0.22
C VAL A 172 5.35 -1.72 -0.16
N TRP A 173 6.23 -0.97 0.49
CA TRP A 173 6.38 0.48 0.35
C TRP A 173 7.45 0.83 -0.68
N VAL A 174 7.13 1.76 -1.59
CA VAL A 174 8.09 2.41 -2.49
C VAL A 174 7.99 3.91 -2.27
N PHE A 175 9.12 4.59 -2.08
CA PHE A 175 9.17 6.01 -1.72
C PHE A 175 9.72 6.87 -2.85
N PHE A 176 9.29 8.13 -2.93
CA PHE A 176 9.69 9.09 -3.96
C PHE A 176 10.30 10.36 -3.36
N ASP A 177 11.36 10.88 -3.97
CA ASP A 177 12.08 12.07 -3.50
C ASP A 177 11.42 13.38 -3.98
N GLU A 178 10.59 13.29 -5.02
CA GLU A 178 9.76 14.35 -5.57
C GLU A 178 8.28 13.92 -5.69
N PRO A 179 7.33 14.86 -5.79
CA PRO A 179 5.93 14.53 -6.07
C PRO A 179 5.76 13.82 -7.42
N ILE A 180 5.14 12.64 -7.40
CA ILE A 180 4.87 11.82 -8.59
C ILE A 180 3.37 11.82 -8.88
N PRO A 181 2.91 11.95 -10.13
CA PRO A 181 1.51 11.72 -10.47
C PRO A 181 1.04 10.34 -9.98
N ALA A 182 -0.03 10.27 -9.18
CA ALA A 182 -0.48 9.01 -8.59
C ALA A 182 -0.79 7.95 -9.65
N SER A 183 -1.30 8.38 -10.81
CA SER A 183 -1.51 7.53 -11.98
C SER A 183 -0.24 6.84 -12.49
N LEU A 184 0.89 7.55 -12.52
CA LEU A 184 2.16 6.98 -12.98
C LEU A 184 2.68 5.96 -11.98
N ALA A 185 2.69 6.31 -10.69
CA ALA A 185 3.09 5.41 -9.62
C ALA A 185 2.25 4.13 -9.64
N ARG A 186 0.92 4.24 -9.72
CA ARG A 186 0.02 3.08 -9.81
C ARG A 186 0.24 2.26 -11.07
N SER A 187 0.46 2.90 -12.23
CA SER A 187 0.69 2.17 -13.48
C SER A 187 1.99 1.36 -13.46
N VAL A 188 3.06 1.94 -12.91
CA VAL A 188 4.32 1.22 -12.64
C VAL A 188 4.05 0.06 -11.68
N GLY A 189 3.37 0.32 -10.56
CA GLY A 189 3.04 -0.69 -9.55
C GLY A 189 2.26 -1.88 -10.13
N ILE A 190 1.24 -1.62 -10.94
CA ILE A 190 0.44 -2.66 -11.62
C ILE A 190 1.29 -3.44 -12.62
N GLY A 191 2.14 -2.77 -13.40
CA GLY A 191 3.01 -3.44 -14.36
C GLY A 191 4.03 -4.36 -13.69
N LEU A 192 4.61 -3.93 -12.57
CA LEU A 192 5.51 -4.74 -11.74
C LEU A 192 4.77 -5.93 -11.11
N LEU A 193 3.54 -5.71 -10.63
CA LEU A 193 2.71 -6.77 -10.05
C LEU A 193 2.38 -7.86 -11.08
N ALA A 194 2.07 -7.45 -12.32
CA ALA A 194 1.81 -8.37 -13.42
C ALA A 194 3.06 -9.19 -13.79
N LYS A 195 4.27 -8.61 -13.72
CA LYS A 195 5.52 -9.34 -13.95
C LYS A 195 5.88 -10.29 -12.81
N ALA A 196 5.63 -9.89 -11.57
CA ALA A 196 5.85 -10.72 -10.38
C ALA A 196 4.93 -11.96 -10.36
N SER A 197 3.79 -11.90 -11.06
CA SER A 197 2.77 -12.95 -11.10
C SER A 197 2.28 -13.23 -12.53
N PRO A 198 3.14 -13.81 -13.39
CA PRO A 198 2.88 -13.91 -14.83
C PRO A 198 1.73 -14.86 -15.19
N ASP A 199 1.52 -15.91 -14.39
CA ASP A 199 0.54 -16.96 -14.66
C ASP A 199 -0.86 -16.68 -14.04
N SER A 200 -0.93 -15.82 -13.03
CA SER A 200 -2.14 -15.37 -12.34
C SER A 200 -1.81 -14.29 -11.32
N TYR A 201 -2.71 -13.34 -11.05
CA TYR A 201 -2.53 -12.41 -9.91
C TYR A 201 -2.49 -13.17 -8.58
N PHE A 202 -1.69 -12.67 -7.63
CA PHE A 202 -1.66 -13.15 -6.24
C PHE A 202 -3.06 -13.04 -5.62
N SER A 203 -3.53 -14.12 -4.98
CA SER A 203 -4.82 -14.09 -4.27
C SER A 203 -4.81 -13.12 -3.11
N SER A 204 -3.63 -12.93 -2.51
CA SER A 204 -3.39 -12.01 -1.40
C SER A 204 -3.41 -10.53 -1.77
N PHE A 205 -3.31 -10.16 -3.05
CA PHE A 205 -3.32 -8.75 -3.44
C PHE A 205 -4.69 -8.11 -3.17
N ASP A 206 -4.75 -7.11 -2.28
CA ASP A 206 -5.96 -6.32 -2.03
C ASP A 206 -5.99 -5.08 -2.95
N ARG A 207 -5.06 -4.13 -2.74
CA ARG A 207 -5.05 -2.85 -3.46
C ARG A 207 -3.73 -2.11 -3.37
N PHE A 208 -3.63 -1.03 -4.17
CA PHE A 208 -2.58 -0.02 -4.04
C PHE A 208 -3.02 1.18 -3.20
N PHE A 209 -2.06 1.85 -2.56
CA PHE A 209 -2.21 3.16 -1.93
C PHE A 209 -1.22 4.16 -2.56
N PRO A 210 -1.68 5.30 -3.13
CA PRO A 210 -3.08 5.66 -3.38
C PRO A 210 -3.87 4.64 -4.22
N SER A 211 -5.17 4.51 -3.96
CA SER A 211 -6.05 3.59 -4.72
C SER A 211 -6.64 4.24 -5.97
N GLN A 212 -6.61 5.57 -6.05
CA GLN A 212 -7.14 6.35 -7.17
C GLN A 212 -6.08 7.30 -7.74
N ASP A 213 -6.23 7.62 -9.03
CA ASP A 213 -5.32 8.50 -9.77
C ASP A 213 -5.55 9.98 -9.47
N THR A 214 -6.79 10.36 -9.14
CA THR A 214 -7.21 11.75 -8.95
C THR A 214 -8.21 11.86 -7.81
N LEU A 215 -8.25 13.02 -7.17
CA LEU A 215 -9.30 13.38 -6.24
C LEU A 215 -10.57 13.81 -6.99
N PRO A 216 -11.76 13.63 -6.38
CA PRO A 216 -12.99 14.11 -6.98
C PRO A 216 -12.96 15.62 -7.25
N ALA A 217 -13.40 16.04 -8.44
CA ALA A 217 -13.35 17.42 -8.96
C ALA A 217 -13.96 18.53 -8.07
N LYS A 218 -14.60 18.19 -6.95
CA LYS A 218 -15.13 19.16 -5.97
C LYS A 218 -14.25 19.27 -4.71
N GLY A 219 -13.08 18.63 -4.65
CA GLY A 219 -12.16 18.69 -3.51
C GLY A 219 -12.71 18.11 -2.18
N ARG A 220 -13.88 17.45 -2.20
CA ARG A 220 -14.61 17.00 -1.01
C ARG A 220 -14.21 15.60 -0.51
N GLY A 221 -12.98 15.18 -0.79
CA GLY A 221 -12.46 13.87 -0.42
C GLY A 221 -10.95 13.91 -0.18
N PHE A 222 -10.49 13.07 0.74
CA PHE A 222 -9.07 12.92 1.06
C PHE A 222 -8.43 11.75 0.31
N GLY A 223 -9.22 10.99 -0.44
CA GLY A 223 -8.83 9.68 -0.96
C GLY A 223 -8.94 8.58 0.09
N ASN A 224 -8.40 7.41 -0.24
CA ASN A 224 -8.20 6.31 0.68
C ASN A 224 -7.06 6.60 1.68
N LEU A 225 -7.15 6.02 2.88
CA LEU A 225 -6.10 6.13 3.91
C LEU A 225 -5.36 4.82 4.07
N ILE A 226 -4.10 4.88 4.46
CA ILE A 226 -3.32 3.73 4.93
C ILE A 226 -2.89 3.94 6.38
N ALA A 227 -2.89 2.90 7.19
CA ALA A 227 -2.37 2.97 8.55
C ALA A 227 -0.84 3.13 8.51
N LEU A 228 -0.28 4.05 9.31
CA LEU A 228 1.17 4.25 9.34
C LEU A 228 1.88 3.10 10.07
N PRO A 229 3.10 2.74 9.62
CA PRO A 229 3.92 1.72 10.26
C PRO A 229 4.52 2.23 11.57
N LEU A 230 5.09 1.31 12.36
CA LEU A 230 5.77 1.56 13.63
C LEU A 230 4.87 2.14 14.73
N ALA A 231 3.56 1.88 14.66
CA ALA A 231 2.62 2.26 15.71
C ALA A 231 3.05 1.63 17.04
N GLY A 232 3.30 2.43 18.07
CA GLY A 232 4.07 2.01 19.25
C GLY A 232 3.59 0.71 19.91
N HIS A 233 2.30 0.57 20.16
CA HIS A 233 1.72 -0.65 20.73
C HIS A 233 1.86 -1.87 19.80
N HIS A 234 1.49 -1.75 18.52
CA HIS A 234 1.61 -2.84 17.55
C HIS A 234 3.07 -3.26 17.31
N ARG A 235 3.98 -2.28 17.27
CA ARG A 235 5.41 -2.50 17.21
C ARG A 235 5.96 -3.27 18.41
N SER A 236 5.37 -3.09 19.61
CA SER A 236 5.76 -3.89 20.78
C SER A 236 5.32 -5.35 20.67
N GLU A 237 4.30 -5.64 19.85
CA GLU A 237 3.79 -6.98 19.55
C GLU A 237 4.44 -7.59 18.29
N GLY A 238 5.43 -6.92 17.69
CA GLY A 238 6.11 -7.40 16.48
C GLY A 238 5.32 -7.19 15.17
N THR A 239 4.27 -6.36 15.18
CA THR A 239 3.50 -5.97 13.98
C THR A 239 3.75 -4.51 13.63
N THR A 240 3.36 -4.08 12.44
CA THR A 240 3.70 -2.73 11.90
C THR A 240 5.20 -2.47 11.82
N VAL A 241 6.03 -3.51 11.73
CA VAL A 241 7.49 -3.41 11.65
C VAL A 241 7.97 -3.75 10.25
N PHE A 242 9.06 -3.09 9.84
CA PHE A 242 9.79 -3.42 8.64
C PHE A 242 10.58 -4.72 8.81
N VAL A 243 10.55 -5.53 7.77
CA VAL A 243 11.15 -6.87 7.72
C VAL A 243 11.99 -7.07 6.46
N ASP A 244 12.94 -8.00 6.53
CA ASP A 244 13.72 -8.47 5.39
C ASP A 244 12.91 -9.44 4.48
N SER A 245 13.57 -9.99 3.46
CA SER A 245 12.96 -10.96 2.56
C SER A 245 12.50 -12.21 3.29
N GLU A 246 13.12 -12.60 4.39
CA GLU A 246 12.79 -13.76 5.22
C GLU A 246 11.71 -13.45 6.27
N PHE A 247 11.10 -12.25 6.20
CA PHE A 247 10.12 -11.74 7.14
C PHE A 247 10.64 -11.64 8.58
N GLN A 248 11.96 -11.47 8.75
CA GLN A 248 12.57 -11.16 10.04
C GLN A 248 12.60 -9.65 10.24
N ALA A 249 12.20 -9.18 11.42
CA ALA A 249 12.18 -7.76 11.73
C ALA A 249 13.61 -7.18 11.72
N PHE A 250 13.79 -6.03 11.05
CA PHE A 250 15.07 -5.34 11.09
C PHE A 250 15.43 -4.93 12.54
N PRO A 251 16.68 -5.13 12.99
CA PRO A 251 17.10 -4.76 14.34
C PRO A 251 16.90 -3.28 14.65
N ASP A 252 17.19 -2.41 13.66
CA ASP A 252 16.90 -0.98 13.73
C ASP A 252 15.99 -0.54 12.60
N GLN A 253 14.73 -0.26 12.97
CA GLN A 253 13.67 0.14 12.07
C GLN A 253 13.91 1.51 11.41
N PHE A 254 14.56 2.44 12.12
CA PHE A 254 14.85 3.77 11.57
C PHE A 254 16.13 3.78 10.73
N ASP A 255 17.10 2.91 11.02
CA ASP A 255 18.24 2.69 10.12
C ASP A 255 17.80 2.03 8.81
N ALA A 256 16.91 1.03 8.88
CA ALA A 256 16.31 0.42 7.69
C ALA A 256 15.60 1.46 6.82
N LEU A 257 14.71 2.26 7.43
CA LEU A 257 14.01 3.33 6.72
C LEU A 257 14.97 4.36 6.09
N ALA A 258 15.99 4.80 6.83
CA ALA A 258 16.95 5.78 6.34
C ALA A 258 17.84 5.28 5.18
N ARG A 259 18.03 3.95 5.07
CA ARG A 259 18.81 3.34 3.99
C ARG A 259 17.98 3.10 2.73
N THR A 260 16.65 3.01 2.87
CA THR A 260 15.74 2.81 1.74
C THR A 260 15.83 4.00 0.79
N LYS A 261 16.25 3.75 -0.44
CA LYS A 261 16.38 4.78 -1.46
C LYS A 261 15.01 5.24 -1.95
N LYS A 262 14.88 6.55 -2.12
CA LYS A 262 13.74 7.16 -2.79
C LYS A 262 13.99 7.20 -4.30
N SER A 263 12.96 6.89 -5.08
CA SER A 263 13.02 6.91 -6.55
C SER A 263 12.53 8.25 -7.11
N THR A 264 13.13 8.66 -8.21
CA THR A 264 12.82 9.89 -8.94
C THR A 264 11.69 9.70 -9.96
N LEU A 265 11.10 10.80 -10.42
CA LEU A 265 10.13 10.79 -11.52
C LEU A 265 10.74 10.22 -12.80
N SER A 266 12.02 10.51 -13.05
CA SER A 266 12.73 10.05 -14.23
C SER A 266 12.95 8.53 -14.20
N GLU A 267 13.27 7.96 -13.04
CA GLU A 267 13.33 6.50 -12.84
C GLU A 267 11.98 5.85 -13.09
N LEU A 268 10.91 6.36 -12.49
CA LEU A 268 9.56 5.81 -12.69
C LEU A 268 9.10 5.88 -14.15
N LYS A 269 9.40 6.97 -14.87
CA LYS A 269 9.10 7.08 -16.30
C LYS A 269 9.86 6.05 -17.14
N ARG A 270 11.13 5.79 -16.82
CA ARG A 270 11.93 4.75 -17.51
C ARG A 270 11.36 3.37 -17.26
N ILE A 271 11.02 3.05 -16.01
CA ILE A 271 10.39 1.77 -15.65
C ILE A 271 9.06 1.64 -16.37
N TYR A 272 8.21 2.66 -16.32
CA TYR A 272 6.92 2.67 -17.00
C TYR A 272 7.06 2.39 -18.50
N ALA A 273 8.02 3.03 -19.18
CA ALA A 273 8.29 2.78 -20.59
C ALA A 273 8.76 1.35 -20.87
N ALA A 274 9.61 0.78 -20.00
CA ALA A 274 10.09 -0.60 -20.13
C ALA A 274 9.01 -1.66 -19.79
N LEU A 275 7.97 -1.27 -19.05
CA LEU A 275 6.81 -2.11 -18.73
C LEU A 275 5.71 -2.04 -19.80
N GLN A 276 5.72 -1.04 -20.68
CA GLN A 276 4.81 -1.04 -21.83
C GLN A 276 5.19 -2.18 -22.78
N PRO A 277 4.20 -2.90 -23.35
CA PRO A 277 4.48 -3.82 -24.44
C PRO A 277 5.16 -3.08 -25.60
N ASP A 278 6.04 -3.77 -26.32
CA ASP A 278 6.62 -3.33 -27.58
C ASP A 278 5.52 -2.67 -28.47
N PRO A 279 5.75 -1.55 -29.18
CA PRO A 279 4.79 -0.97 -30.12
C PRO A 279 4.16 -1.96 -31.11
N GLU A 280 4.74 -3.15 -31.36
CA GLU A 280 4.11 -4.24 -32.12
C GLU A 280 2.92 -4.94 -31.41
N THR A 281 2.79 -4.78 -30.10
CA THR A 281 1.68 -5.25 -29.25
C THR A 281 0.59 -4.19 -29.02
N SER A 282 0.66 -3.06 -29.74
CA SER A 282 -0.39 -2.05 -29.75
C SER A 282 -1.73 -2.67 -30.17
N LEU A 283 -2.82 -2.26 -29.51
CA LEU A 283 -4.16 -2.61 -29.97
C LEU A 283 -4.27 -2.24 -31.46
N PRO A 284 -4.84 -3.12 -32.32
CA PRO A 284 -5.12 -2.76 -33.71
C PRO A 284 -5.88 -1.44 -33.74
N GLN A 285 -5.68 -0.62 -34.79
CA GLN A 285 -6.43 0.63 -34.96
C GLN A 285 -7.93 0.40 -34.68
N ALA A 286 -8.53 1.31 -33.92
CA ALA A 286 -9.95 1.25 -33.63
C ALA A 286 -10.74 1.18 -34.95
N PRO A 287 -11.69 0.23 -35.08
CA PRO A 287 -12.45 0.10 -36.32
C PRO A 287 -13.20 1.39 -36.61
N THR A 288 -13.10 1.85 -37.85
CA THR A 288 -13.75 3.06 -38.34
C THR A 288 -15.27 2.92 -38.30
N ARG A 289 -15.99 4.04 -38.23
CA ARG A 289 -17.47 4.05 -38.34
C ARG A 289 -17.97 3.36 -39.62
N ALA A 290 -17.20 3.40 -40.70
CA ALA A 290 -17.53 2.72 -41.94
C ALA A 290 -17.41 1.19 -41.81
N GLU A 291 -16.39 0.69 -41.13
CA GLU A 291 -16.21 -0.73 -40.83
C GLU A 291 -17.29 -1.28 -39.91
N LEU A 292 -17.63 -0.53 -38.85
CA LEU A 292 -18.72 -0.88 -37.95
C LEU A 292 -20.07 -0.92 -38.68
N LYS A 293 -20.31 -0.01 -39.62
CA LYS A 293 -21.55 0.03 -40.42
C LYS A 293 -21.64 -1.10 -41.46
N ARG A 294 -20.50 -1.72 -41.82
CA ARG A 294 -20.44 -2.89 -42.73
C ARG A 294 -20.72 -4.22 -42.01
N LEU A 295 -20.69 -4.23 -40.68
CA LEU A 295 -21.09 -5.40 -39.89
C LEU A 295 -22.61 -5.59 -40.01
N LYS A 296 -23.02 -6.50 -40.89
CA LYS A 296 -24.43 -6.89 -41.08
C LYS A 296 -24.80 -8.20 -40.37
N THR A 297 -23.85 -8.80 -39.65
CA THR A 297 -24.01 -10.11 -39.04
C THR A 297 -24.50 -9.97 -37.61
N SER A 298 -25.63 -10.60 -37.28
CA SER A 298 -26.07 -10.77 -35.91
C SER A 298 -25.52 -12.09 -35.35
N GLY A 299 -25.04 -12.05 -34.10
CA GLY A 299 -24.51 -13.23 -33.40
C GLY A 299 -24.86 -13.18 -31.92
N LYS A 300 -24.82 -14.33 -31.26
CA LYS A 300 -24.98 -14.42 -29.80
C LYS A 300 -23.61 -14.50 -29.15
N VAL A 301 -23.36 -13.62 -28.19
CA VAL A 301 -22.14 -13.61 -27.37
C VAL A 301 -22.52 -14.05 -25.97
N GLN A 302 -21.77 -14.98 -25.39
CA GLN A 302 -21.99 -15.36 -24.01
C GLN A 302 -21.24 -14.40 -23.10
N VAL A 303 -21.97 -13.76 -22.19
CA VAL A 303 -21.43 -12.85 -21.19
C VAL A 303 -21.71 -13.44 -19.81
N THR A 304 -20.67 -13.55 -18.98
CA THR A 304 -20.81 -13.93 -17.57
C THR A 304 -20.30 -12.79 -16.70
N HIS A 305 -20.88 -12.64 -15.51
CA HIS A 305 -20.58 -11.52 -14.63
C HIS A 305 -20.37 -11.98 -13.19
N ASP A 306 -19.28 -11.53 -12.58
CA ASP A 306 -18.96 -11.64 -11.15
C ASP A 306 -18.51 -10.25 -10.63
N SER A 307 -17.35 -10.14 -9.96
CA SER A 307 -16.71 -8.83 -9.71
C SER A 307 -16.16 -8.20 -11.00
N HIS A 308 -16.17 -8.92 -12.12
CA HIS A 308 -15.75 -8.52 -13.45
C HIS A 308 -16.78 -8.94 -14.51
N VAL A 309 -16.75 -8.26 -15.67
CA VAL A 309 -17.52 -8.64 -16.86
C VAL A 309 -16.65 -9.51 -17.76
N HIS A 310 -17.09 -10.75 -18.02
CA HIS A 310 -16.40 -11.68 -18.91
C HIS A 310 -17.19 -11.83 -20.20
N VAL A 311 -16.54 -11.61 -21.35
CA VAL A 311 -17.15 -11.71 -22.67
C VAL A 311 -16.48 -12.83 -23.46
N ASN A 312 -17.21 -13.89 -23.79
CA ASN A 312 -16.68 -14.99 -24.60
C ASN A 312 -16.68 -14.61 -26.09
N LEU A 313 -15.50 -14.41 -26.66
CA LEU A 313 -15.31 -13.98 -28.04
C LEU A 313 -15.25 -15.13 -29.06
N SER A 314 -15.53 -16.38 -28.64
CA SER A 314 -15.59 -17.53 -29.55
C SER A 314 -16.73 -17.35 -30.56
N GLY A 315 -16.41 -17.36 -31.86
CA GLY A 315 -17.40 -17.17 -32.94
C GLY A 315 -17.71 -15.71 -33.30
N VAL A 316 -17.07 -14.75 -32.64
CA VAL A 316 -17.19 -13.32 -32.98
C VAL A 316 -16.20 -12.97 -34.08
N ASP A 317 -16.64 -12.22 -35.11
CA ASP A 317 -15.78 -11.78 -36.21
C ASP A 317 -14.66 -10.86 -35.71
N ALA A 318 -13.59 -10.75 -36.50
CA ALA A 318 -12.39 -10.03 -36.11
C ALA A 318 -12.65 -8.54 -35.83
N THR A 319 -13.55 -7.89 -36.58
CA THR A 319 -13.86 -6.46 -36.42
C THR A 319 -14.61 -6.22 -35.13
N THR A 320 -15.64 -7.04 -34.84
CA THR A 320 -16.41 -6.96 -33.60
C THR A 320 -15.54 -7.29 -32.39
N ARG A 321 -14.63 -8.26 -32.51
CA ARG A 321 -13.68 -8.60 -31.45
C ARG A 321 -12.75 -7.43 -31.12
N THR A 322 -12.24 -6.75 -32.15
CA THR A 322 -11.39 -5.56 -31.98
C THR A 322 -12.19 -4.40 -31.38
N ALA A 323 -13.44 -4.19 -31.82
CA ALA A 323 -14.33 -3.17 -31.25
C ALA A 323 -14.62 -3.43 -29.77
N LEU A 324 -14.92 -4.66 -29.37
CA LEU A 324 -15.16 -5.04 -27.97
C LEU A 324 -13.92 -4.87 -27.09
N ARG A 325 -12.73 -5.18 -27.62
CA ARG A 325 -11.45 -4.92 -26.93
C ARG A 325 -11.20 -3.42 -26.74
N HIS A 326 -11.54 -2.59 -27.73
CA HIS A 326 -11.47 -1.13 -27.63
C HIS A 326 -12.51 -0.52 -26.66
N GLN A 327 -13.68 -1.13 -26.52
CA GLN A 327 -14.71 -0.64 -25.60
C GLN A 327 -14.50 -1.12 -24.15
N GLY A 328 -13.90 -2.31 -23.97
CA GLY A 328 -13.47 -2.80 -22.65
C GLY A 328 -12.16 -2.18 -22.16
N ALA A 329 -11.46 -1.48 -23.04
CA ALA A 329 -10.28 -0.70 -22.73
C ALA A 329 -10.67 0.56 -21.93
N ILE A 330 -10.27 0.60 -20.66
CA ILE A 330 -10.49 1.79 -19.81
C ILE A 330 -9.52 2.87 -20.29
N ALA A 331 -10.06 4.03 -20.65
CA ALA A 331 -9.30 5.15 -21.17
C ALA A 331 -8.17 5.56 -20.20
N ASN A 332 -6.95 5.62 -20.71
CA ASN A 332 -5.81 6.19 -20.01
C ASN A 332 -6.07 7.69 -19.72
N PRO A 333 -6.29 8.11 -18.46
CA PRO A 333 -6.58 9.51 -18.12
C PRO A 333 -5.41 10.46 -18.48
N GLN A 334 -4.19 9.92 -18.61
CA GLN A 334 -2.98 10.69 -18.91
C GLN A 334 -2.94 11.28 -20.32
N PHE A 335 -3.77 10.82 -21.26
CA PHE A 335 -3.83 11.44 -22.60
C PHE A 335 -4.40 12.87 -22.54
N TYR A 336 -5.27 13.17 -21.57
CA TYR A 336 -5.93 14.47 -21.47
C TYR A 336 -5.11 15.53 -20.70
N ILE A 337 -4.14 15.09 -19.90
CA ILE A 337 -3.39 15.97 -18.98
C ILE A 337 -2.17 16.62 -19.68
N ASN A 338 -1.64 16.02 -20.76
CA ASN A 338 -0.44 16.51 -21.44
C ASN A 338 -0.70 17.38 -22.70
N ARG A 339 -1.87 18.01 -22.87
CA ARG A 339 -2.06 19.01 -23.93
C ARG A 339 -2.02 20.44 -23.37
N PRO A 340 -1.06 21.28 -23.77
CA PRO A 340 -1.26 22.72 -23.69
C PRO A 340 -2.47 23.09 -24.58
N SER A 341 -3.31 23.98 -24.08
CA SER A 341 -4.57 24.42 -24.66
C SER A 341 -4.49 24.71 -26.18
N VAL A 342 -4.96 23.76 -27.00
CA VAL A 342 -5.31 24.01 -28.40
C VAL A 342 -6.65 23.34 -28.71
N SER A 343 -7.53 24.12 -29.32
CA SER A 343 -8.92 23.87 -29.76
C SER A 343 -9.22 22.44 -30.26
N PRO A 344 -10.45 21.91 -30.04
CA PRO A 344 -10.76 20.49 -30.18
C PRO A 344 -11.07 20.12 -31.63
N ARG A 345 -10.06 19.79 -32.42
CA ARG A 345 -10.22 18.87 -33.56
C ARG A 345 -9.01 17.96 -33.67
N SER A 346 -9.29 16.67 -33.68
CA SER A 346 -8.37 15.55 -33.95
C SER A 346 -7.35 15.19 -32.85
N ALA A 347 -7.55 14.02 -32.24
CA ALA A 347 -6.56 12.94 -32.08
C ALA A 347 -7.11 11.92 -31.07
N LEU A 348 -7.59 10.78 -31.58
CA LEU A 348 -7.92 9.58 -30.80
C LEU A 348 -6.78 8.58 -31.01
N HIS A 349 -5.81 8.52 -30.11
CA HIS A 349 -4.89 7.36 -30.01
C HIS A 349 -4.52 7.18 -28.54
N GLY A 350 -5.20 6.24 -27.87
CA GLY A 350 -4.94 5.84 -26.48
C GLY A 350 -4.57 4.36 -26.44
N SER A 351 -3.43 4.04 -25.83
CA SER A 351 -3.06 2.67 -25.48
C SER A 351 -3.86 2.21 -24.26
N SER A 352 -4.36 0.98 -24.30
CA SER A 352 -5.22 0.41 -23.25
C SER A 352 -4.90 -1.08 -23.05
N TYR A 353 -4.95 -1.51 -21.79
CA TYR A 353 -4.68 -2.89 -21.37
C TYR A 353 -5.91 -3.79 -21.64
N VAL A 354 -5.67 -5.04 -22.08
CA VAL A 354 -6.71 -6.07 -22.25
C VAL A 354 -6.37 -7.30 -21.41
N LEU A 355 -7.34 -7.73 -20.60
CA LEU A 355 -7.35 -9.00 -19.87
C LEU A 355 -7.65 -10.18 -20.82
N THR A 356 -6.80 -11.20 -20.81
CA THR A 356 -7.03 -12.56 -21.36
C THR A 356 -6.45 -13.56 -20.37
N ARG A 357 -6.89 -14.81 -20.12
CA ARG A 357 -7.95 -15.72 -20.59
C ARG A 357 -7.98 -16.88 -19.56
N ARG A 358 -9.11 -17.58 -19.36
CA ARG A 358 -9.08 -19.02 -18.99
C ARG A 358 -10.20 -19.78 -19.69
N THR A 359 -9.85 -20.78 -20.48
CA THR A 359 -10.76 -21.83 -20.94
C THR A 359 -10.59 -23.03 -20.04
N ARG A 360 -11.59 -23.38 -19.23
CA ARG A 360 -11.65 -24.67 -18.54
C ARG A 360 -12.46 -25.64 -19.38
N SER A 361 -11.80 -26.70 -19.83
CA SER A 361 -12.43 -27.93 -20.34
C SER A 361 -13.11 -28.63 -19.17
N SER A 362 -14.45 -28.68 -19.17
CA SER A 362 -15.22 -29.50 -18.24
C SER A 362 -15.60 -30.83 -18.92
N ARG A 363 -14.94 -31.91 -18.49
CA ARG A 363 -15.44 -33.27 -18.71
C ARG A 363 -16.60 -33.54 -17.73
N SER A 364 -17.75 -33.87 -18.32
CA SER A 364 -18.72 -34.90 -17.90
C SER A 364 -19.03 -35.08 -16.42
N THR A 365 -20.24 -34.68 -16.02
CA THR A 365 -21.11 -35.53 -15.19
C THR A 365 -22.58 -35.33 -15.56
N ALA A 366 -23.31 -36.44 -15.50
CA ALA A 366 -24.56 -36.72 -16.18
C ALA A 366 -25.77 -35.89 -15.73
N ALA A 367 -26.63 -35.62 -16.71
CA ALA A 367 -28.02 -35.21 -16.53
C ALA A 367 -28.93 -36.43 -16.27
N ARG A 368 -29.96 -36.24 -15.44
CA ARG A 368 -31.31 -36.83 -15.57
C ARG A 368 -32.24 -36.05 -14.63
N SER A 369 -33.03 -35.11 -15.15
CA SER A 369 -34.34 -35.30 -15.79
C SER A 369 -35.50 -35.30 -14.77
N MET A 370 -36.03 -34.11 -14.49
CA MET A 370 -37.42 -33.93 -14.06
C MET A 370 -38.28 -33.79 -15.32
N THR A 371 -39.24 -34.69 -15.50
CA THR A 371 -40.37 -34.51 -16.42
C THR A 371 -41.64 -34.41 -15.58
N SER A 372 -42.32 -33.28 -15.69
CA SER A 372 -43.72 -33.08 -15.29
C SER A 372 -44.59 -33.28 -16.53
N SER A 373 -45.63 -34.10 -16.44
CA SER A 373 -47.04 -33.68 -16.65
C SER A 373 -47.98 -34.86 -16.94
N LYS A 374 -49.18 -34.82 -16.33
CA LYS A 374 -50.48 -35.41 -16.74
C LYS A 374 -50.55 -36.96 -16.68
N SER A 375 -51.53 -37.59 -16.04
CA SER A 375 -52.94 -37.23 -15.73
C SER A 375 -53.35 -37.77 -14.37
#